data_AF-A0A8H3ISD5-F1
#
_entry.id   AF-A0A8H3ISD5-F1
#
_cell.length_a   1.000
_cell.length_b   1.000
_cell.length_c   1.000
_cell.angle_alpha   90.00
_cell.angle_beta   90.00
_cell.angle_gamma   90.00
#
_symmetry.space_group_name_H-M   'P 1'
#
loop_
_entity.id
_entity.type
_entity.pdbx_description
1 polymer ?
#
loop_
_entity_poly.entity_id
_entity_poly.type
_entity_poly.pdbx_seq_one_letter_code
_entity_poly.pdbx_strand_id
1 'polypeptide(L)'
;MSGTIYNQEKSSASALRVFLGKAEQIPDFLPSWWTREKREECIQFGLRGPDHLLKCAQEKSDLQERWNDQQMPMKLRMLGEIVYGNTPGMPPGSRVPMLHAMKNAEDGTLQTTTLNMAQLFGSR
;
A
#
# COMPACT_ATOMS: atom_id res chain seq x y z
N MET A 1 -0.97 -5.01 -13.58
CA MET A 1 -1.94 -4.54 -12.57
C MET A 1 -3.36 -4.66 -13.14
N SER A 2 -3.83 -5.89 -13.35
CA SER A 2 -5.16 -6.14 -13.91
C SER A 2 -6.26 -5.67 -12.95
N GLY A 3 -7.41 -5.22 -13.46
CA GLY A 3 -8.51 -4.73 -12.63
C GLY A 3 -8.32 -3.31 -12.08
N THR A 4 -7.44 -2.51 -12.69
CA THR A 4 -7.15 -1.11 -12.28
C THR A 4 -7.33 -0.12 -13.43
N ILE A 5 -7.61 1.15 -13.10
CA ILE A 5 -7.65 2.25 -14.08
C ILE A 5 -6.32 2.46 -14.83
N TYR A 6 -5.19 2.07 -14.21
CA TYR A 6 -3.86 2.12 -14.84
C TYR A 6 -3.68 1.06 -15.94
N ASN A 7 -4.58 0.08 -16.00
CA ASN A 7 -4.66 -0.90 -17.07
C ASN A 7 -5.87 -0.62 -17.99
N GLN A 8 -6.25 0.66 -18.14
CA GLN A 8 -7.35 1.15 -18.98
C GLN A 8 -8.73 0.61 -18.60
N GLU A 9 -8.90 0.08 -17.39
CA GLU A 9 -10.22 -0.34 -16.91
C GLU A 9 -11.05 0.85 -16.43
N LYS A 10 -12.37 0.70 -16.44
CA LYS A 10 -13.31 1.77 -16.04
C LYS A 10 -13.20 2.14 -14.55
N SER A 11 -12.69 1.24 -13.72
CA SER A 11 -12.47 1.47 -12.29
C SER A 11 -11.50 0.45 -11.71
N SER A 12 -10.92 0.80 -10.56
CA SER A 12 -10.06 -0.07 -9.75
C SER A 12 -10.82 -0.94 -8.75
N ALA A 13 -12.14 -1.09 -8.90
CA ALA A 13 -12.97 -1.87 -7.97
C ALA A 13 -12.60 -3.36 -7.92
N SER A 14 -12.25 -3.96 -9.06
CA SER A 14 -11.79 -5.34 -9.13
C SER A 14 -10.50 -5.54 -8.35
N ALA A 15 -9.52 -4.65 -8.51
CA ALA A 15 -8.29 -4.67 -7.74
C ALA A 15 -8.53 -4.43 -6.24
N LEU A 16 -9.40 -3.49 -5.87
CA LEU A 16 -9.75 -3.26 -4.47
C LEU A 16 -10.39 -4.51 -3.83
N ARG A 17 -11.24 -5.23 -4.56
CA ARG A 17 -11.83 -6.48 -4.07
C ARG A 17 -10.77 -7.55 -3.79
N VAL A 18 -9.75 -7.66 -4.65
CA VAL A 18 -8.61 -8.57 -4.41
C VAL A 18 -7.79 -8.14 -3.20
N PHE A 19 -7.55 -6.82 -3.05
CA PHE A 19 -6.85 -6.26 -1.89
C PHE A 19 -7.57 -6.58 -0.58
N LEU A 20 -8.87 -6.30 -0.50
CA LEU A 20 -9.69 -6.64 0.67
C LEU A 20 -9.76 -8.16 0.89
N GLY A 21 -9.68 -8.96 -0.19
CA GLY A 21 -9.49 -10.41 -0.16
C GLY A 21 -8.31 -10.84 0.69
N LYS A 22 -7.17 -10.21 0.46
CA LYS A 22 -5.92 -10.46 1.19
C LYS A 22 -5.98 -9.93 2.61
N ALA A 23 -6.52 -8.72 2.80
CA ALA A 23 -6.65 -8.10 4.11
C ALA A 23 -7.49 -8.95 5.09
N GLU A 24 -8.58 -9.55 4.61
CA GLU A 24 -9.44 -10.44 5.43
C GLU A 24 -8.76 -11.74 5.86
N GLN A 25 -7.67 -12.14 5.21
CA GLN A 25 -6.90 -13.32 5.59
C GLN A 25 -5.88 -13.02 6.70
N ILE A 26 -5.65 -11.75 7.04
CA ILE A 26 -4.70 -11.35 8.06
C ILE A 26 -5.43 -11.31 9.42
N PRO A 27 -5.03 -12.15 10.40
CA PRO A 27 -5.63 -12.16 11.73
C PRO A 27 -5.54 -10.78 12.39
N ASP A 28 -6.63 -10.37 13.05
CA ASP A 28 -6.74 -9.11 13.82
C ASP A 28 -6.40 -7.82 13.05
N PHE A 29 -6.36 -7.88 11.71
CA PHE A 29 -6.01 -6.72 10.89
C PHE A 29 -7.20 -5.82 10.59
N LEU A 30 -8.35 -6.43 10.29
CA LEU A 30 -9.60 -5.72 10.06
C LEU A 30 -10.37 -5.58 11.38
N PRO A 31 -11.12 -4.48 11.57
CA PRO A 31 -11.94 -4.29 12.76
C PRO A 31 -12.93 -5.43 12.96
N SER A 32 -13.30 -5.71 14.21
CA SER A 32 -14.25 -6.79 14.57
C SER A 32 -15.64 -6.64 13.95
N TRP A 33 -16.01 -5.42 13.53
CA TRP A 33 -17.25 -5.13 12.82
C TRP A 33 -17.17 -5.40 11.31
N TRP A 34 -16.02 -5.79 10.78
CA TRP A 34 -15.84 -6.02 9.34
C TRP A 34 -16.57 -7.29 8.89
N THR A 35 -17.40 -7.15 7.86
CA THR A 35 -18.14 -8.26 7.25
C THR A 35 -18.07 -8.20 5.72
N ARG A 36 -18.59 -9.25 5.06
CA ARG A 36 -18.71 -9.28 3.60
C ARG A 36 -19.58 -8.14 3.07
N GLU A 37 -20.63 -7.77 3.80
CA GLU A 37 -21.49 -6.63 3.49
C GLU A 37 -20.69 -5.33 3.56
N LYS A 38 -19.87 -5.14 4.61
CA LYS A 38 -18.99 -3.97 4.75
C LYS A 38 -17.93 -3.85 3.66
N ARG A 39 -17.41 -4.98 3.18
CA ARG A 39 -16.55 -4.98 1.98
C ARG A 39 -17.29 -4.35 0.79
N GLU A 40 -18.51 -4.79 0.49
CA GLU A 40 -19.21 -4.29 -0.70
C GLU A 40 -19.66 -2.84 -0.51
N GLU A 41 -20.09 -2.44 0.69
CA GLU A 41 -20.33 -1.04 1.04
C GLU A 41 -19.09 -0.17 0.81
N CYS A 42 -17.90 -0.63 1.22
CA CYS A 42 -16.62 0.07 1.01
C CYS A 42 -16.30 0.24 -0.49
N ILE A 43 -16.50 -0.81 -1.30
CA ILE A 43 -16.29 -0.75 -2.75
C ILE A 43 -17.28 0.22 -3.41
N GLN A 44 -18.56 0.17 -3.01
CA GLN A 44 -19.58 1.09 -3.53
C GLN A 44 -19.28 2.54 -3.13
N PHE A 45 -18.82 2.77 -1.90
CA PHE A 45 -18.36 4.08 -1.45
C PHE A 45 -17.22 4.60 -2.33
N GLY A 46 -16.21 3.79 -2.65
CA GLY A 46 -15.13 4.19 -3.54
C GLY A 46 -15.56 4.45 -5.00
N LEU A 47 -16.65 3.81 -5.46
CA LEU A 47 -17.18 3.97 -6.83
C LEU A 47 -18.12 5.18 -6.97
N ARG A 48 -18.99 5.40 -5.98
CA ARG A 48 -20.12 6.34 -6.03
C ARG A 48 -19.95 7.54 -5.11
N GLY A 49 -18.95 7.51 -4.23
CA GLY A 49 -18.61 8.64 -3.38
C GLY A 49 -18.27 9.89 -4.20
N PRO A 50 -18.35 11.08 -3.57
CA PRO A 50 -18.17 12.37 -4.24
C PRO A 50 -16.82 12.49 -4.95
N ASP A 51 -15.84 11.73 -4.49
CA ASP A 51 -14.45 11.78 -4.93
C ASP A 51 -14.09 10.76 -6.01
N HIS A 52 -14.98 9.83 -6.35
CA HIS A 52 -14.75 8.77 -7.32
C HIS A 52 -13.36 8.10 -7.19
N LEU A 53 -12.96 7.77 -5.96
CA LEU A 53 -11.62 7.28 -5.58
C LEU A 53 -11.12 6.09 -6.42
N LEU A 54 -12.04 5.29 -6.95
CA LEU A 54 -11.71 4.12 -7.76
C LEU A 54 -11.75 4.38 -9.27
N LYS A 55 -12.16 5.56 -9.74
CA LYS A 55 -12.25 5.91 -11.16
C LYS A 55 -11.19 6.93 -11.60
N CYS A 56 -10.59 7.65 -10.65
CA CYS A 56 -9.60 8.68 -10.94
C CYS A 56 -8.26 8.34 -10.30
N ALA A 57 -7.16 8.66 -10.99
CA ALA A 57 -5.83 8.61 -10.38
C ALA A 57 -5.78 9.60 -9.21
N GLN A 58 -5.16 9.19 -8.11
CA GLN A 58 -4.97 10.05 -6.94
C GLN A 58 -3.52 10.49 -6.89
N GLU A 59 -3.30 11.80 -6.76
CA GLU A 59 -1.97 12.36 -6.55
C GLU A 59 -1.62 12.39 -5.05
N LYS A 60 -0.34 12.62 -4.77
CA LYS A 60 0.16 12.68 -3.39
C LYS A 60 -0.55 13.80 -2.61
N SER A 61 -0.68 14.98 -3.20
CA SER A 61 -1.35 16.14 -2.61
C SER A 61 -2.81 15.84 -2.27
N ASP A 62 -3.55 15.19 -3.17
CA ASP A 62 -4.96 14.83 -2.97
C ASP A 62 -5.14 14.00 -1.69
N LEU A 63 -4.23 13.05 -1.45
CA LEU A 63 -4.23 12.20 -0.26
C LEU A 63 -3.87 12.96 1.01
N GLN A 64 -2.94 13.91 0.94
CA GLN A 64 -2.55 14.69 2.11
C GLN A 64 -3.65 15.66 2.52
N GLU A 65 -4.25 16.33 1.53
CA GLU A 65 -5.27 17.35 1.74
C GLU A 65 -6.60 16.71 2.20
N ARG A 66 -7.05 15.62 1.56
CA ARG A 66 -8.30 14.93 1.93
C ARG A 66 -8.29 14.41 3.36
N TRP A 67 -7.19 13.84 3.81
CA TRP A 67 -7.07 13.28 5.17
C TRP A 67 -6.50 14.27 6.19
N ASN A 68 -6.18 15.49 5.76
CA ASN A 68 -5.49 16.50 6.57
C ASN A 68 -4.26 15.92 7.30
N ASP A 69 -3.50 15.10 6.58
CA ASP A 69 -2.40 14.33 7.12
C ASP A 69 -1.27 14.18 6.09
N GLN A 70 -0.16 14.86 6.37
CA GLN A 70 1.03 14.86 5.51
C GLN A 70 1.65 13.46 5.35
N GLN A 71 1.42 12.56 6.31
CA GLN A 71 1.92 11.19 6.31
C GLN A 71 0.93 10.20 5.69
N MET A 72 -0.25 10.62 5.23
CA MET A 72 -1.25 9.72 4.65
C MET A 72 -0.73 8.88 3.46
N PRO A 73 0.02 9.44 2.49
CA PRO A 73 0.58 8.64 1.39
C PRO A 73 1.49 7.51 1.90
N MET A 74 2.21 7.79 2.99
CA MET A 74 3.10 6.84 3.61
C MET A 74 2.35 5.73 4.34
N LYS A 75 1.32 6.09 5.11
CA LYS A 75 0.44 5.14 5.80
C LYS A 75 -0.24 4.19 4.81
N LEU A 76 -0.70 4.70 3.67
CA LEU A 76 -1.28 3.88 2.60
C LEU A 76 -0.26 2.92 1.99
N ARG A 77 0.99 3.34 1.81
CA ARG A 77 2.05 2.45 1.36
C ARG A 77 2.31 1.33 2.36
N MET A 78 2.46 1.65 3.64
CA MET A 78 2.63 0.64 4.69
C MET A 78 1.46 -0.35 4.75
N LEU A 79 0.23 0.15 4.61
CA LEU A 79 -0.96 -0.69 4.53
C LEU A 79 -0.86 -1.67 3.35
N GLY A 80 -0.44 -1.18 2.18
CA GLY A 80 -0.19 -2.00 0.99
C GLY A 80 0.88 -3.08 1.23
N GLU A 81 1.98 -2.73 1.87
CA GLU A 81 3.07 -3.66 2.19
C GLU A 81 2.60 -4.78 3.13
N ILE A 82 1.78 -4.46 4.14
CA ILE A 82 1.20 -5.44 5.06
C ILE A 82 0.28 -6.41 4.31
N VAL A 83 -0.62 -5.88 3.47
CA VAL A 83 -1.65 -6.68 2.78
C VAL A 83 -1.07 -7.53 1.65
N TYR A 84 -0.11 -7.00 0.89
CA TYR A 84 0.54 -7.75 -0.17
C TYR A 84 1.72 -8.59 0.29
N GLY A 85 2.24 -8.34 1.50
CA GLY A 85 3.42 -9.02 2.04
C GLY A 85 4.72 -8.72 1.27
N ASN A 86 4.74 -7.61 0.51
CA ASN A 86 5.87 -7.24 -0.33
C ASN A 86 6.24 -5.77 -0.13
N THR A 87 7.52 -5.50 0.11
CA THR A 87 8.09 -4.15 0.17
C THR A 87 8.76 -3.84 -1.18
N PRO A 88 8.33 -2.80 -1.93
CA PRO A 88 8.96 -2.46 -3.19
C PRO A 88 10.46 -2.16 -3.01
N GLY A 89 11.30 -2.84 -3.79
CA GLY A 89 12.77 -2.73 -3.71
C GLY A 89 13.45 -3.79 -2.84
N MET A 90 12.69 -4.69 -2.22
CA MET A 90 13.21 -5.79 -1.40
C MET A 90 12.87 -7.16 -1.99
N PRO A 91 13.68 -8.20 -1.71
CA PRO A 91 13.34 -9.57 -2.10
C PRO A 91 12.00 -10.03 -1.52
N PRO A 92 11.26 -10.90 -2.22
CA PRO A 92 10.00 -11.47 -1.74
C PRO A 92 10.15 -12.05 -0.33
N GLY A 93 9.24 -11.73 0.59
CA GLY A 93 9.28 -12.17 1.99
C GLY A 93 10.11 -11.30 2.92
N SER A 94 10.81 -10.29 2.40
CA SER A 94 11.48 -9.28 3.22
C SER A 94 10.46 -8.30 3.80
N ARG A 95 10.15 -8.43 5.09
CA ARG A 95 9.29 -7.50 5.82
C ARG A 95 10.15 -6.45 6.48
N VAL A 96 10.55 -5.43 5.72
CA VAL A 96 11.01 -4.18 6.34
C VAL A 96 9.86 -3.21 6.17
N PRO A 97 9.07 -2.95 7.22
CA PRO A 97 8.04 -1.92 7.15
C PRO A 97 8.71 -0.63 6.69
N MET A 98 8.14 0.07 5.72
CA MET A 98 8.65 1.39 5.35
C MET A 98 8.79 2.32 6.57
N LEU A 99 7.98 2.12 7.63
CA LEU A 99 8.15 2.75 8.94
C LEU A 99 9.54 2.58 9.55
N HIS A 100 10.15 1.40 9.42
CA HIS A 100 11.49 1.13 9.94
C HIS A 100 12.55 1.89 9.12
N ALA A 101 12.38 1.95 7.80
CA ALA A 101 13.25 2.73 6.93
C ALA A 101 13.13 4.23 7.21
N MET A 102 11.92 4.73 7.49
CA MET A 102 11.68 6.13 7.83
C MET A 102 12.14 6.50 9.24
N LYS A 103 11.88 5.64 10.23
CA LYS A 103 12.40 5.83 11.59
C LYS A 103 13.93 5.91 11.59
N ASN A 104 14.60 5.05 10.81
CA ASN A 104 16.05 5.10 10.65
C ASN A 104 16.53 6.39 9.95
N ALA A 105 15.74 6.93 9.02
CA ALA A 105 16.04 8.20 8.35
C ALA A 105 15.83 9.42 9.27
N GLU A 106 14.83 9.38 10.16
CA GLU A 106 14.53 10.43 11.14
C GLU A 106 15.48 10.41 12.35
N ASP A 107 15.86 9.24 12.86
CA ASP A 107 16.82 9.06 13.95
C ASP A 107 18.29 9.29 13.52
N GLY A 108 18.53 9.75 12.28
CA GLY A 108 19.87 9.97 11.72
C GLY A 108 20.70 8.70 11.58
N THR A 109 20.11 7.53 11.85
CA THR A 109 20.73 6.21 11.69
C THR A 109 20.57 5.78 10.23
N LEU A 110 21.30 6.46 9.34
CA LEU A 110 21.66 5.92 8.04
C LEU A 110 22.60 4.71 8.24
N GLN A 111 22.09 3.63 8.83
CA GLN A 111 22.43 2.31 8.33
C GLN A 111 21.61 2.18 7.06
N THR A 112 22.08 2.85 5.99
CA THR A 112 22.06 2.23 4.68
C THR A 112 22.50 0.81 4.98
N THR A 113 21.61 -0.18 4.93
CA THR A 113 22.08 -1.54 4.72
C THR A 113 22.75 -1.42 3.37
N THR A 114 24.04 -1.09 3.40
CA THR A 114 24.92 -1.14 2.26
C THR A 114 24.83 -2.60 1.89
N LEU A 115 23.87 -2.92 1.02
CA LEU A 115 23.98 -4.04 0.12
C LEU A 115 25.36 -3.85 -0.46
N ASN A 116 26.29 -4.63 0.06
CA ASN A 116 27.68 -4.56 -0.30
C ASN A 116 27.73 -4.96 -1.78
N MET A 117 27.69 -3.96 -2.66
CA MET A 117 27.73 -4.15 -4.11
C MET A 117 29.04 -4.83 -4.54
N ALA A 118 30.06 -4.92 -3.67
CA ALA A 118 31.27 -5.69 -3.91
C ALA A 118 31.07 -7.22 -3.86
N GLN A 119 29.92 -7.72 -3.37
CA GLN A 119 29.61 -9.16 -3.40
C GLN A 119 28.81 -9.59 -4.64
N LEU A 120 28.38 -8.65 -5.50
CA LEU A 120 27.68 -8.94 -6.76
C LEU A 120 28.60 -8.95 -8.00
N PHE A 121 29.78 -8.35 -7.90
CA PHE A 121 30.86 -8.48 -8.87
C PHE A 121 32.07 -9.09 -8.19
N GLY A 122 31.92 -10.37 -7.82
CA GLY A 122 33.04 -11.20 -7.45
C GLY A 122 34.02 -11.30 -8.61
N SER A 123 35.25 -10.87 -8.35
CA SER A 123 36.40 -10.95 -9.24
C SER A 123 36.52 -12.31 -9.91
N ARG A 124 36.57 -12.32 -11.24
CA ARG A 124 37.53 -13.08 -12.05
C ARG A 124 37.80 -12.32 -13.34
#